data_AF-A0A841NF86-F1
#
_entry.id   AF-A0A841NF86-F1
#
_cell.length_a   1.000
_cell.length_b   1.000
_cell.length_c   1.000
_cell.angle_alpha   90.00
_cell.angle_beta   90.00
_cell.angle_gamma   90.00
#
_symmetry.space_group_name_H-M   'P 1'
#
loop_
_entity.id
_entity.type
_entity.pdbx_description
1 polymer ?
#
loop_
_entity_poly.entity_id
_entity_poly.type
_entity_poly.pdbx_seq_one_letter_code
_entity_poly.pdbx_strand_id
1 'polypeptide(L)'
;MKKILTGIIVLAAILFVILQVFTWYNGNNIMSNQAVLKIYMDIKDEDMDEYFGVEKGTYNKDNHMIVCNLPVQPAPFKQYQQVVDFDINSIDCNEKYTKGDYVKYDETELNDDQNATLFIVNKNYSHPVGMADNQLEKANSNIVATRQVHLDYQMAAINHIVLAKDRVYEYCNK
;
A
#
# COMPACT_ATOMS: atom_id res chain seq x y z
N MET A 1 -0.87 -45.82 27.40
CA MET A 1 0.16 -45.08 26.63
C MET A 1 -0.09 -45.10 25.12
N LYS A 2 -0.18 -46.25 24.43
CA LYS A 2 -0.39 -46.30 22.96
C LYS A 2 -1.64 -45.54 22.46
N LYS A 3 -2.80 -45.70 23.10
CA LYS A 3 -4.05 -45.00 22.71
C LYS A 3 -3.97 -43.47 22.88
N ILE A 4 -3.26 -43.00 23.91
CA ILE A 4 -3.03 -41.57 24.17
C ILE A 4 -2.11 -41.00 23.07
N LEU A 5 -1.04 -41.72 22.73
CA LEU A 5 -0.13 -41.34 21.66
C LEU A 5 -0.83 -41.29 20.30
N THR A 6 -1.68 -42.27 19.98
CA THR A 6 -2.50 -42.25 18.76
C THR A 6 -3.45 -41.05 18.75
N GLY A 7 -4.06 -40.71 19.89
CA GLY A 7 -4.91 -39.51 20.01
C GLY A 7 -4.17 -38.21 19.71
N ILE A 8 -2.94 -38.05 20.22
CA ILE A 8 -2.10 -36.88 19.96
C ILE A 8 -1.73 -36.78 18.47
N ILE A 9 -1.37 -37.90 17.84
CA ILE A 9 -1.01 -37.93 16.41
C ILE A 9 -2.21 -37.52 15.54
N VAL A 10 -3.41 -38.02 15.84
CA VAL A 10 -4.63 -37.66 15.10
C VAL A 10 -4.94 -36.16 15.28
N LEU A 11 -4.81 -35.62 16.49
CA LEU A 11 -5.03 -34.21 16.76
C LEU A 11 -4.03 -33.31 16.00
N ALA A 12 -2.75 -33.69 16.00
CA ALA A 12 -1.72 -32.99 15.25
C ALA A 12 -1.99 -33.00 13.73
N ALA A 13 -2.45 -34.13 13.19
CA ALA A 13 -2.82 -34.25 11.78
C ALA A 13 -4.00 -33.34 11.41
N ILE A 14 -5.03 -33.27 12.26
CA ILE A 14 -6.18 -32.37 12.05
C ILE A 14 -5.73 -30.91 12.08
N LEU A 15 -4.93 -30.51 13.07
CA LEU A 15 -4.39 -29.15 13.17
C LEU A 15 -3.55 -28.79 11.95
N PHE A 16 -2.74 -29.73 11.45
CA PHE A 16 -1.95 -29.53 10.24
C PHE A 16 -2.84 -29.25 9.02
N VAL A 17 -3.90 -30.04 8.82
CA VAL A 17 -4.84 -29.82 7.71
C VAL A 17 -5.54 -28.46 7.84
N ILE A 18 -5.99 -28.08 9.05
CA ILE A 18 -6.61 -26.78 9.30
C ILE A 18 -5.63 -25.65 8.96
N LEU A 19 -4.38 -25.75 9.39
CA LEU A 19 -3.33 -24.78 9.07
C LEU A 19 -3.10 -24.66 7.56
N GLN A 20 -3.02 -25.77 6.83
CA GLN A 20 -2.85 -25.75 5.38
C GLN A 20 -4.02 -25.05 4.67
N VAL A 21 -5.27 -25.37 5.06
CA VAL A 21 -6.46 -24.73 4.50
C VAL A 21 -6.48 -23.24 4.81
N PHE A 22 -6.16 -22.85 6.05
CA PHE A 22 -6.11 -21.45 6.46
C PHE A 22 -5.02 -20.66 5.74
N THR A 23 -3.80 -21.21 5.64
CA THR A 23 -2.69 -20.59 4.91
C THR A 23 -3.03 -20.45 3.42
N TRP A 24 -3.65 -21.45 2.82
CA TRP A 24 -4.11 -21.37 1.43
C TRP A 24 -5.20 -20.32 1.25
N TYR A 25 -6.18 -20.25 2.16
CA TYR A 25 -7.24 -19.25 2.12
C TYR A 25 -6.68 -17.83 2.28
N ASN A 26 -5.84 -17.60 3.28
CA ASN A 26 -5.12 -16.34 3.50
C ASN A 26 -4.28 -15.96 2.28
N GLY A 27 -3.64 -16.93 1.65
CA GLY A 27 -2.80 -16.69 0.48
C GLY A 27 -3.57 -16.18 -0.75
N ASN A 28 -4.89 -16.39 -0.82
CA ASN A 28 -5.72 -16.06 -1.98
C ASN A 28 -6.85 -15.07 -1.68
N ASN A 29 -6.99 -14.61 -0.44
CA ASN A 29 -8.05 -13.69 -0.02
C ASN A 29 -7.49 -12.64 0.94
N ILE A 30 -8.24 -11.55 1.09
CA ILE A 30 -8.01 -10.53 2.12
C ILE A 30 -8.84 -10.93 3.34
N MET A 31 -8.20 -11.03 4.50
CA MET A 31 -8.88 -11.36 5.75
C MET A 31 -9.61 -10.14 6.33
N SER A 32 -10.51 -10.37 7.28
CA SER A 32 -11.30 -9.31 7.92
C SER A 32 -10.48 -8.28 8.67
N ASN A 33 -9.24 -8.61 9.03
CA ASN A 33 -8.27 -7.75 9.74
C ASN A 33 -7.11 -7.31 8.82
N GLN A 34 -7.30 -7.39 7.50
CA GLN A 34 -6.28 -7.02 6.52
C GLN A 34 -6.81 -5.96 5.57
N ALA A 35 -5.93 -5.11 5.07
CA ALA A 35 -6.23 -4.16 4.02
C ALA A 35 -5.16 -4.20 2.92
N VAL A 36 -5.56 -3.89 1.69
CA VAL A 36 -4.66 -3.57 0.58
C VAL A 36 -4.88 -2.10 0.24
N LEU A 37 -3.80 -1.36 -0.01
CA LEU A 37 -3.84 0.07 -0.32
C LEU A 37 -3.21 0.31 -1.70
N LYS A 38 -4.01 0.78 -2.66
CA LYS A 38 -3.53 1.29 -3.96
C LYS A 38 -3.79 2.79 -4.01
N ILE A 39 -2.76 3.58 -4.28
CA ILE A 39 -2.86 5.03 -4.29
C ILE A 39 -2.82 5.54 -5.72
N TYR A 40 -3.83 6.33 -6.07
CA TYR A 40 -3.97 6.98 -7.36
C TYR A 40 -4.00 8.50 -7.17
N MET A 41 -3.67 9.24 -8.23
CA MET A 41 -3.73 10.69 -8.26
C MET A 41 -4.56 11.18 -9.45
N ASP A 42 -5.55 12.02 -9.14
CA ASP A 42 -6.41 12.71 -10.10
C ASP A 42 -6.15 14.22 -10.03
N ILE A 43 -4.90 14.58 -10.33
CA ILE A 43 -4.41 15.97 -10.31
C ILE A 43 -3.64 16.19 -11.60
N LYS A 44 -4.02 17.26 -12.31
CA LYS A 44 -3.34 17.63 -13.54
C LYS A 44 -1.93 18.11 -13.24
N ASP A 45 -1.02 17.87 -14.19
CA ASP A 45 0.38 18.32 -14.10
C ASP A 45 0.51 19.81 -13.74
N GLU A 46 -0.37 20.66 -14.26
CA GLU A 46 -0.38 22.12 -14.05
C GLU A 46 -0.78 22.56 -12.64
N ASP A 47 -1.54 21.71 -11.93
CA ASP A 47 -2.02 21.95 -10.56
C ASP A 47 -1.10 21.29 -9.51
N MET A 48 -0.10 20.50 -9.93
CA MET A 48 0.71 19.68 -9.03
C MET A 48 1.51 20.52 -8.03
N ASP A 49 2.09 21.64 -8.47
CA ASP A 49 2.85 22.53 -7.59
C ASP A 49 1.96 23.16 -6.51
N GLU A 50 0.77 23.62 -6.90
CA GLU A 50 -0.23 24.15 -5.97
C GLU A 50 -0.66 23.07 -4.99
N TYR A 51 -0.91 21.86 -5.49
CA TYR A 51 -1.26 20.72 -4.65
C TYR A 51 -0.16 20.40 -3.65
N PHE A 52 1.12 20.40 -4.01
CA PHE A 52 2.22 20.17 -3.06
C PHE A 52 2.58 21.41 -2.21
N GLY A 53 1.99 22.57 -2.49
CA GLY A 53 2.30 23.81 -1.77
C GLY A 53 3.70 24.36 -2.06
N VAL A 54 4.21 24.12 -3.28
CA VAL A 54 5.55 24.55 -3.73
C VAL A 54 5.47 25.63 -4.81
N GLU A 55 6.61 26.24 -5.13
CA GLU A 55 6.69 27.27 -6.16
C GLU A 55 6.33 26.71 -7.54
N LYS A 56 5.60 27.48 -8.34
CA LYS A 56 5.19 27.09 -9.69
C LYS A 56 6.42 26.82 -10.57
N GLY A 57 6.42 25.70 -11.29
CA GLY A 57 7.54 25.22 -12.10
C GLY A 57 8.47 24.26 -11.36
N THR A 58 8.17 23.90 -10.11
CA THR A 58 8.95 22.92 -9.34
C THR A 58 8.73 21.50 -9.86
N TYR A 59 7.49 21.10 -10.07
CA TYR A 59 7.13 19.78 -10.59
C TYR A 59 7.37 19.69 -12.10
N ASN A 60 8.04 18.62 -12.51
CA ASN A 60 8.24 18.29 -13.91
C ASN A 60 7.91 16.80 -14.10
N LYS A 61 6.81 16.49 -14.78
CA LYS A 61 6.35 15.11 -14.98
C LYS A 61 7.34 14.20 -15.70
N ASP A 62 8.22 14.76 -16.53
CA ASP A 62 9.21 13.97 -17.27
C ASP A 62 10.35 13.55 -16.35
N ASN A 63 10.74 14.44 -15.42
CA ASN A 63 11.87 14.23 -14.50
C ASN A 63 11.47 13.73 -13.10
N HIS A 64 10.21 13.91 -12.69
CA HIS A 64 9.74 13.64 -11.33
C HIS A 64 8.67 12.55 -11.31
N MET A 65 8.66 11.76 -10.25
CA MET A 65 7.61 10.81 -9.94
C MET A 65 7.09 11.05 -8.53
N ILE A 66 5.88 10.57 -8.25
CA ILE A 66 5.26 10.71 -6.94
C ILE A 66 5.27 9.36 -6.25
N VAL A 67 5.77 9.33 -5.02
CA VAL A 67 5.81 8.15 -4.17
C VAL A 67 4.99 8.42 -2.92
N CYS A 68 4.11 7.49 -2.56
CA CYS A 68 3.38 7.52 -1.31
C CYS A 68 4.06 6.59 -0.31
N ASN A 69 4.40 7.16 0.85
CA ASN A 69 4.75 6.41 2.05
C ASN A 69 3.44 6.13 2.80
N LEU A 70 3.02 4.87 2.76
CA LEU A 70 1.77 4.42 3.34
C LEU A 70 1.79 4.56 4.87
N PRO A 71 0.61 4.72 5.51
CA PRO A 71 0.47 4.85 6.95
C PRO A 71 0.57 3.47 7.62
N VAL A 72 1.70 2.79 7.44
CA VAL A 72 1.93 1.43 7.93
C VAL A 72 3.31 1.29 8.59
N GLN A 73 3.39 0.42 9.58
CA GLN A 73 4.62 -0.03 10.25
C GLN A 73 4.78 -1.54 10.05
N PRO A 74 5.16 -1.98 8.84
CA PRO A 74 5.18 -3.39 8.53
C PRO A 74 6.40 -4.08 9.15
N ALA A 75 6.37 -5.41 9.17
CA ALA A 75 7.55 -6.21 9.46
C ALA A 75 8.71 -5.88 8.46
N PRO A 76 9.98 -6.15 8.82
CA PRO A 76 11.12 -5.93 7.93
C PRO A 76 10.93 -6.57 6.55
N PHE A 77 11.44 -5.92 5.50
CA PHE A 77 11.39 -6.35 4.08
C PHE A 77 10.02 -6.30 3.41
N LYS A 78 8.97 -5.87 4.10
CA LYS A 78 7.65 -5.65 3.51
C LYS A 78 7.54 -4.19 3.06
N GLN A 79 7.15 -4.02 1.80
CA GLN A 79 7.06 -2.71 1.17
C GLN A 79 5.99 -1.85 1.85
N TYR A 80 6.29 -0.58 2.10
CA TYR A 80 5.36 0.43 2.61
C TYR A 80 5.40 1.72 1.78
N GLN A 81 6.19 1.73 0.71
CA GLN A 81 6.29 2.81 -0.25
C GLN A 81 5.78 2.32 -1.60
N GLN A 82 4.93 3.11 -2.24
CA GLN A 82 4.40 2.79 -3.56
C GLN A 82 4.49 3.99 -4.51
N VAL A 83 4.74 3.74 -5.79
CA VAL A 83 4.55 4.77 -6.82
C VAL A 83 3.07 5.06 -6.92
N VAL A 84 2.71 6.34 -6.92
CA VAL A 84 1.32 6.75 -7.13
C VAL A 84 0.99 6.61 -8.62
N ASP A 85 -0.12 5.94 -8.91
CA ASP A 85 -0.61 5.77 -10.27
C ASP A 85 -1.45 6.99 -10.69
N PHE A 86 -1.40 7.36 -11.96
CA PHE A 86 -2.16 8.48 -12.52
C PHE A 86 -3.31 8.01 -13.42
N ASP A 87 -3.39 6.71 -13.75
CA ASP A 87 -4.48 6.16 -14.55
C ASP A 87 -5.67 5.75 -13.67
N ILE A 88 -6.47 6.73 -13.26
CA ILE A 88 -7.71 6.46 -12.51
C ILE A 88 -8.76 5.70 -13.33
N ASN A 89 -8.66 5.71 -14.66
CA ASN A 89 -9.63 5.03 -15.53
C ASN A 89 -9.39 3.51 -15.56
N SER A 90 -8.22 3.04 -15.14
CA SER A 90 -7.93 1.61 -15.02
C SER A 90 -8.41 0.98 -13.72
N ILE A 91 -9.04 1.74 -12.82
CA ILE A 91 -9.54 1.22 -11.55
C ILE A 91 -10.73 0.29 -11.79
N ASP A 92 -10.58 -0.99 -11.42
CA ASP A 92 -11.66 -1.98 -11.41
C ASP A 92 -12.16 -2.25 -9.99
N CYS A 93 -13.39 -1.83 -9.69
CA CYS A 93 -14.02 -2.04 -8.39
C CYS A 93 -14.50 -3.47 -8.12
N ASN A 94 -14.46 -4.34 -9.13
CA ASN A 94 -14.73 -5.76 -8.99
C ASN A 94 -13.44 -6.60 -8.95
N GLU A 95 -12.30 -5.93 -8.85
CA GLU A 95 -10.99 -6.56 -8.78
C GLU A 95 -10.92 -7.55 -7.62
N LYS A 96 -10.40 -8.74 -7.90
CA LYS A 96 -10.14 -9.76 -6.89
C LYS A 96 -8.68 -9.72 -6.49
N TYR A 97 -8.45 -10.01 -5.21
CA TYR A 97 -7.09 -10.18 -4.71
C TYR A 97 -6.37 -11.28 -5.48
N THR A 98 -5.23 -10.91 -6.06
CA THR A 98 -4.31 -11.85 -6.69
C THR A 98 -2.99 -11.83 -5.94
N LYS A 99 -2.54 -13.01 -5.52
CA LYS A 99 -1.29 -13.15 -4.77
C LYS A 99 -0.10 -12.72 -5.63
N GLY A 100 0.73 -11.81 -5.11
CA GLY A 100 1.93 -11.31 -5.79
C GLY A 100 1.75 -9.92 -6.38
N ASP A 101 0.53 -9.56 -6.78
CA ASP A 101 0.21 -8.23 -7.30
C ASP A 101 -0.06 -7.22 -6.18
N TYR A 102 -0.37 -7.73 -4.98
CA TYR A 102 -0.81 -6.95 -3.83
C TYR A 102 -0.01 -7.23 -2.56
N VAL A 103 0.34 -6.16 -1.86
CA VAL A 103 0.82 -6.19 -0.47
C VAL A 103 -0.37 -6.01 0.45
N LYS A 104 -0.61 -7.00 1.31
CA LYS A 104 -1.63 -6.95 2.36
C LYS A 104 -1.00 -6.46 3.65
N TYR A 105 -1.65 -5.56 4.36
CA TYR A 105 -1.25 -5.11 5.69
C TYR A 105 -2.25 -5.64 6.70
N ASP A 106 -1.76 -6.28 7.76
CA ASP A 106 -2.58 -6.66 8.90
C ASP A 106 -2.91 -5.40 9.74
N GLU A 107 -4.03 -5.42 10.44
CA GLU A 107 -4.50 -4.31 11.31
C GLU A 107 -3.41 -3.79 12.26
N THR A 108 -2.58 -4.69 12.80
CA THR A 108 -1.48 -4.33 13.70
C THR A 108 -0.33 -3.58 13.03
N GLU A 109 -0.25 -3.61 11.70
CA GLU A 109 0.74 -2.88 10.91
C GLU A 109 0.20 -1.52 10.44
N LEU A 110 -1.07 -1.20 10.67
CA LEU A 110 -1.69 0.03 10.22
C LEU A 110 -1.60 1.12 11.29
N ASN A 111 -1.22 2.34 10.91
CA ASN A 111 -1.16 3.47 11.84
C ASN A 111 -2.56 4.00 12.14
N ASP A 112 -2.84 4.25 13.41
CA ASP A 112 -4.13 4.77 13.89
C ASP A 112 -4.50 6.14 13.31
N ASP A 113 -3.51 6.97 12.96
CA ASP A 113 -3.72 8.33 12.45
C ASP A 113 -4.00 8.39 10.94
N GLN A 114 -3.83 7.25 10.24
CA GLN A 114 -4.03 7.06 8.81
C GLN A 114 -3.34 8.12 7.92
N ASN A 115 -2.27 8.75 8.42
CA ASN A 115 -1.56 9.81 7.72
C ASN A 115 -0.46 9.22 6.84
N ALA A 116 -0.60 9.39 5.54
CA ALA A 116 0.44 9.07 4.57
C ALA A 116 1.26 10.31 4.20
N THR A 117 2.47 10.08 3.72
CA THR A 117 3.32 11.16 3.18
C THR A 117 3.58 10.93 1.71
N LEU A 118 3.24 11.91 0.89
CA LEU A 118 3.57 11.97 -0.53
C LEU A 118 4.92 12.65 -0.71
N PHE A 119 5.71 12.13 -1.63
CA PHE A 119 7.02 12.66 -2.01
C PHE A 119 7.05 12.91 -3.51
N ILE A 120 7.44 14.11 -3.92
CA ILE A 120 7.95 14.31 -5.28
C ILE A 120 9.42 13.90 -5.26
N VAL A 121 9.79 12.94 -6.10
CA VAL A 121 11.18 12.46 -6.19
C VAL A 121 11.71 12.54 -7.62
N ASN A 122 13.00 12.83 -7.76
CA ASN A 122 13.67 12.84 -9.07
C ASN A 122 13.85 11.41 -9.62
N LYS A 123 13.31 11.15 -10.82
CA LYS A 123 13.42 9.86 -11.53
C LYS A 123 14.87 9.46 -11.83
N ASN A 124 15.71 10.44 -12.14
CA ASN A 124 17.11 10.22 -12.52
C ASN A 124 17.98 9.68 -11.37
N TYR A 125 17.50 9.78 -10.13
CA TYR A 125 18.21 9.35 -8.93
C TYR A 125 17.40 8.33 -8.10
N SER A 126 16.20 7.97 -8.56
CA SER A 126 15.37 6.95 -7.93
C SER A 126 15.82 5.57 -8.37
N HIS A 127 16.26 4.75 -7.41
CA HIS A 127 16.41 3.31 -7.63
C HIS A 127 15.05 2.71 -8.01
N PRO A 128 15.00 1.60 -8.80
CA PRO A 128 13.75 1.03 -9.27
C PRO A 128 12.79 0.78 -8.10
N VAL A 129 11.63 1.44 -8.16
CA VAL A 129 10.59 1.39 -7.14
C VAL A 129 10.00 -0.01 -7.18
N GLY A 130 10.42 -0.82 -6.21
CA GLY A 130 10.34 -2.27 -6.19
C GLY A 130 11.41 -2.85 -5.27
N MET A 131 12.52 -2.12 -5.09
CA MET A 131 13.56 -2.35 -4.07
C MET A 131 13.72 -1.14 -3.12
N ALA A 132 12.65 -0.39 -2.86
CA ALA A 132 12.68 0.71 -1.89
C ALA A 132 12.58 0.17 -0.45
N ASP A 133 13.57 -0.62 -0.05
CA ASP A 133 13.76 -1.02 1.34
C ASP A 133 14.35 0.19 2.07
N ASN A 134 13.52 0.94 2.80
CA ASN A 134 13.93 1.92 3.82
C ASN A 134 14.81 3.12 3.41
N GLN A 135 14.99 3.44 2.12
CA GLN A 135 16.02 4.41 1.70
C GLN A 135 15.56 5.84 1.39
N LEU A 136 14.27 6.12 1.16
CA LEU A 136 13.84 7.51 0.91
C LEU A 136 14.08 8.43 2.13
N GLU A 137 13.97 7.89 3.36
CA GLU A 137 14.21 8.67 4.58
C GLU A 137 15.70 8.93 4.87
N LYS A 138 16.61 8.13 4.30
CA LYS A 138 18.07 8.29 4.48
C LYS A 138 18.74 9.02 3.32
N ALA A 139 18.13 9.03 2.14
CA ALA A 139 18.65 9.69 0.94
C ALA A 139 17.96 11.04 0.71
N ASN A 140 18.23 12.01 1.59
CA ASN A 140 17.73 13.40 1.53
C ASN A 140 18.08 14.16 0.22
N SER A 141 18.83 13.59 -0.72
CA SER A 141 19.25 14.28 -1.95
C SER A 141 18.22 14.26 -3.09
N ASN A 142 17.15 13.46 -2.99
CA ASN A 142 16.30 13.16 -4.15
C ASN A 142 14.83 13.59 -3.99
N ILE A 143 14.44 14.05 -2.79
CA ILE A 143 13.10 14.53 -2.49
C ILE A 143 13.04 16.02 -2.85
N VAL A 144 12.11 16.36 -3.74
CA VAL A 144 11.86 17.73 -4.19
C VAL A 144 10.84 18.42 -3.28
N ALA A 145 9.78 17.69 -2.90
CA ALA A 145 8.72 18.21 -2.06
C ALA A 145 8.03 17.07 -1.29
N THR A 146 7.38 17.42 -0.18
CA THR A 146 6.58 16.50 0.61
C THR A 146 5.20 17.09 0.92
N ARG A 147 4.20 16.22 1.02
CA ARG A 147 2.84 16.59 1.47
C ARG A 147 2.25 15.47 2.29
N GLN A 148 1.70 15.80 3.45
CA GLN A 148 0.92 14.84 4.24
C GLN A 148 -0.53 14.79 3.74
N VAL A 149 -1.09 13.59 3.68
CA VAL A 149 -2.48 13.35 3.31
C VAL A 149 -3.08 12.30 4.23
N HIS A 150 -4.34 12.46 4.58
CA HIS A 150 -5.09 11.47 5.33
C HIS A 150 -5.72 10.47 4.35
N LEU A 151 -5.56 9.18 4.61
CA LEU A 151 -6.07 8.11 3.76
C LEU A 151 -7.18 7.35 4.48
N ASP A 152 -8.43 7.57 4.08
CA ASP A 152 -9.53 6.74 4.56
C ASP A 152 -9.50 5.36 3.87
N TYR A 153 -9.43 4.28 4.64
CA TYR A 153 -9.46 2.91 4.14
C TYR A 153 -10.29 1.97 5.01
N GLN A 154 -10.66 0.84 4.43
CA GLN A 154 -11.46 -0.21 5.05
C GLN A 154 -10.66 -1.51 5.18
N MET A 155 -10.93 -2.25 6.25
CA MET A 155 -10.48 -3.63 6.40
C MET A 155 -11.27 -4.57 5.47
N ALA A 156 -10.73 -5.76 5.24
CA ALA A 156 -11.29 -6.79 4.37
C ALA A 156 -11.41 -6.37 2.88
N ALA A 157 -10.69 -5.34 2.45
CA ALA A 157 -10.87 -4.72 1.14
C ALA A 157 -9.55 -4.41 0.42
N ILE A 158 -9.64 -4.30 -0.92
CA ILE A 158 -8.69 -3.56 -1.74
C ILE A 158 -9.19 -2.12 -1.79
N ASN A 159 -8.41 -1.19 -1.27
CA ASN A 159 -8.76 0.21 -1.22
C ASN A 159 -8.09 0.95 -2.39
N HIS A 160 -8.87 1.50 -3.32
CA HIS A 160 -8.43 2.28 -4.47
C HIS A 160 -8.49 3.78 -4.17
N ILE A 161 -7.60 4.23 -3.28
CA ILE A 161 -7.63 5.60 -2.76
C ILE A 161 -7.16 6.59 -3.83
N VAL A 162 -8.01 7.57 -4.14
CA VAL A 162 -7.73 8.63 -5.12
C VAL A 162 -7.46 9.95 -4.39
N LEU A 163 -6.31 10.54 -4.73
CA LEU A 163 -5.87 11.85 -4.30
C LEU A 163 -6.27 12.88 -5.35
N ALA A 164 -7.30 13.68 -5.08
CA ALA A 164 -7.75 14.77 -5.95
C ALA A 164 -7.41 16.15 -5.35
N LYS A 165 -7.57 17.21 -6.14
CA LYS A 165 -7.23 18.60 -5.74
C LYS A 165 -7.81 18.99 -4.37
N ASP A 166 -9.10 18.70 -4.16
CA ASP A 166 -9.84 19.17 -2.98
C ASP A 166 -10.19 18.07 -1.97
N ARG A 167 -9.88 16.81 -2.27
CA ARG A 167 -10.27 15.68 -1.41
C ARG A 167 -9.45 14.41 -1.65
N VAL A 168 -9.45 13.55 -0.65
CA VAL A 168 -9.02 12.15 -0.76
C VAL A 168 -10.27 11.29 -0.60
N TYR A 169 -10.41 10.24 -1.41
CA TYR A 169 -11.59 9.36 -1.34
C TYR A 169 -11.27 7.94 -1.82
N GLU A 170 -12.02 6.96 -1.31
CA GLU A 170 -12.04 5.63 -1.92
C GLU A 170 -12.92 5.67 -3.18
N TYR A 171 -12.33 5.42 -4.34
CA TYR A 171 -12.99 5.37 -5.63
C TYR A 171 -14.14 4.36 -5.69
N CYS A 172 -13.96 3.17 -5.09
CA CYS A 172 -14.90 2.07 -5.24
C CYS A 172 -16.03 2.05 -4.20
N ASN A 173 -16.00 2.99 -3.25
CA ASN A 173 -17.00 3.10 -2.18
C ASN A 173 -17.80 4.43 -2.29
N LYS A 174 -18.12 4.86 -3.52
CA LYS A 174 -18.95 6.04 -3.78
C LYS A 174 -20.43 5.81 -3.47
#